data_AF-A0A2Y9GI37-F1
#
_entry.id   AF-A0A2Y9GI37-F1
#
_cell.length_a   1.000
_cell.length_b   1.000
_cell.length_c   1.000
_cell.angle_alpha   90.00
_cell.angle_beta   90.00
_cell.angle_gamma   90.00
#
_symmetry.space_group_name_H-M   'P 1'
#
loop_
_entity.id
_entity.type
_entity.pdbx_description
1 polymer ?
#
loop_
_entity_poly.entity_id
_entity_poly.type
_entity_poly.pdbx_seq_one_letter_code
_entity_poly.pdbx_strand_id
1 'polypeptide(L)'
;MAPTFYHYWPVPADKSESMLQDWKLRRQNWLVVLGILLVLGLCAGLIVFAVRANSKACKDGLLAEQECLNVTRLLELQLTQTRQDLLGTMDQAATCNQTVVNLSASLEMEKAQGQEQLIQKEELQGEIEKLKQKLQDALEEVERLRKEKEASSTEGETSFGSSLQALSPLMVPVYLLLGLIALLA
;
A
#
# COMPACT_ATOMS: atom_id res chain seq x y z
N MET A 1 0.00 -137.75 -26.49
CA MET A 1 0.47 -136.41 -26.91
C MET A 1 -0.68 -135.44 -26.62
N ALA A 2 -0.54 -134.53 -25.66
CA ALA A 2 -1.57 -133.57 -25.27
C ALA A 2 -1.08 -132.14 -25.61
N PRO A 3 -1.89 -131.26 -26.21
CA PRO A 3 -1.44 -129.91 -26.54
C PRO A 3 -1.67 -128.95 -25.36
N THR A 4 -0.62 -128.24 -24.98
CA THR A 4 -0.67 -127.12 -24.04
C THR A 4 -1.15 -125.86 -24.76
N PHE A 5 -2.36 -125.38 -24.44
CA PHE A 5 -2.80 -124.05 -24.85
C PHE A 5 -2.42 -123.03 -23.77
N TYR A 6 -1.42 -122.20 -24.08
CA TYR A 6 -1.15 -120.96 -23.35
C TYR A 6 -2.18 -119.90 -23.78
N HIS A 7 -3.04 -119.47 -22.86
CA HIS A 7 -3.86 -118.28 -23.06
C HIS A 7 -2.99 -117.04 -22.81
N TYR A 8 -2.58 -116.37 -23.89
CA TYR A 8 -1.93 -115.07 -23.85
C TYR A 8 -2.99 -113.99 -23.55
N TRP A 9 -2.84 -113.27 -22.45
CA TRP A 9 -3.69 -112.13 -22.11
C TRP A 9 -3.23 -110.90 -22.91
N PRO A 10 -4.05 -110.29 -23.77
CA PRO A 10 -3.61 -109.17 -24.58
C PRO A 10 -3.52 -107.89 -23.73
N VAL A 11 -2.33 -107.28 -23.76
CA VAL A 11 -2.06 -105.93 -23.24
C VAL A 11 -2.70 -104.90 -24.19
N PRO A 12 -3.55 -103.96 -23.72
CA PRO A 12 -4.15 -102.95 -24.58
C PRO A 12 -3.21 -101.73 -24.67
N ALA A 13 -2.47 -101.59 -25.77
CA ALA A 13 -1.49 -100.52 -25.96
C ALA A 13 -1.79 -99.56 -27.14
N ASP A 14 -2.95 -99.70 -27.79
CA ASP A 14 -3.31 -99.04 -29.05
C ASP A 14 -4.55 -98.11 -28.92
N LYS A 15 -5.42 -98.38 -27.94
CA LYS A 15 -6.62 -97.56 -27.67
C LYS A 15 -6.34 -96.25 -26.91
N SER A 16 -5.28 -96.21 -26.11
CA SER A 16 -4.96 -95.04 -25.27
C SER A 16 -4.34 -93.89 -26.07
N GLU A 17 -3.45 -94.20 -27.03
CA GLU A 17 -2.79 -93.20 -27.86
C GLU A 17 -3.74 -92.51 -28.85
N SER A 18 -4.66 -93.28 -29.45
CA SER A 18 -5.72 -92.77 -30.32
C SER A 18 -6.72 -91.88 -29.57
N MET A 19 -7.14 -92.27 -28.36
CA MET A 19 -7.97 -91.43 -27.49
C MET A 19 -7.26 -90.13 -27.05
N LEU A 20 -5.94 -90.20 -26.79
CA LEU A 20 -5.16 -89.03 -26.42
C LEU A 20 -5.00 -88.05 -27.59
N GLN A 21 -4.79 -88.57 -28.81
CA GLN A 21 -4.73 -87.77 -30.03
C GLN A 21 -6.08 -87.09 -30.33
N ASP A 22 -7.20 -87.81 -30.21
CA ASP A 22 -8.54 -87.23 -30.37
C ASP A 22 -8.84 -86.14 -29.33
N TRP A 23 -8.46 -86.36 -28.08
CA TRP A 23 -8.62 -85.34 -27.03
C TRP A 23 -7.76 -84.10 -27.31
N LYS A 24 -6.52 -84.29 -27.78
CA LYS A 24 -5.62 -83.20 -28.14
C LYS A 24 -6.12 -82.41 -29.36
N LEU A 25 -6.61 -83.09 -30.40
CA LEU A 25 -7.21 -82.45 -31.57
C LEU A 25 -8.48 -81.69 -31.20
N ARG A 26 -9.35 -82.29 -30.38
CA ARG A 26 -10.57 -81.66 -29.86
C ARG A 26 -10.21 -80.41 -29.05
N ARG A 27 -9.25 -80.50 -28.14
CA ARG A 27 -8.77 -79.37 -27.33
C ARG A 27 -8.20 -78.25 -28.21
N GLN A 28 -7.40 -78.59 -29.22
CA GLN A 28 -6.85 -77.63 -30.17
C GLN A 28 -7.96 -76.94 -30.98
N ASN A 29 -8.96 -77.70 -31.43
CA ASN A 29 -10.12 -77.13 -32.13
C ASN A 29 -10.93 -76.18 -31.24
N TRP A 30 -11.14 -76.52 -29.96
CA TRP A 30 -11.77 -75.62 -28.99
C TRP A 30 -10.97 -74.35 -28.73
N LEU A 31 -9.63 -74.43 -28.66
CA LEU A 31 -8.77 -73.26 -28.52
C LEU A 31 -8.84 -72.34 -29.76
N VAL A 32 -8.91 -72.91 -30.96
CA VAL A 32 -9.11 -72.15 -32.20
C VAL A 32 -10.46 -71.46 -32.18
N VAL A 33 -11.54 -72.16 -31.82
CA VAL A 33 -12.89 -71.58 -31.70
C VAL A 33 -12.91 -70.45 -30.66
N LEU A 34 -12.28 -70.65 -29.49
CA LEU A 34 -12.19 -69.62 -28.45
C LEU A 34 -11.41 -68.40 -28.95
N GLY A 35 -10.30 -68.62 -29.66
CA GLY A 35 -9.52 -67.55 -30.29
C GLY A 35 -10.35 -66.75 -31.30
N ILE A 36 -11.13 -67.43 -32.14
CA ILE A 36 -12.04 -66.77 -33.10
C ILE A 36 -13.09 -65.94 -32.36
N LEU A 37 -13.72 -66.50 -31.31
CA LEU A 37 -14.72 -65.76 -30.52
C LEU A 37 -14.13 -64.51 -29.85
N LEU A 38 -12.90 -64.62 -29.32
CA LEU A 38 -12.20 -63.48 -28.73
C LEU A 38 -11.93 -62.39 -29.78
N VAL A 39 -11.43 -62.78 -30.96
CA VAL A 39 -11.17 -61.84 -32.07
C VAL A 39 -12.46 -61.16 -32.52
N LEU A 40 -13.55 -61.91 -32.70
CA LEU A 40 -14.85 -61.35 -33.06
C LEU A 40 -15.37 -60.37 -32.01
N GLY A 41 -15.24 -60.70 -30.72
CA GLY A 41 -15.60 -59.81 -29.62
C GLY A 41 -14.79 -58.51 -29.62
N LEU A 42 -13.47 -58.60 -29.82
CA LEU A 42 -12.60 -57.42 -29.91
C LEU A 42 -12.94 -56.58 -31.14
N CYS A 43 -13.16 -57.19 -32.31
CA CYS A 43 -13.57 -56.49 -33.52
C CYS A 43 -14.89 -55.74 -33.32
N ALA A 44 -15.91 -56.39 -32.72
CA ALA A 44 -17.18 -55.76 -32.41
C ALA A 44 -17.00 -54.58 -31.43
N GLY A 45 -16.19 -54.75 -30.38
CA GLY A 45 -15.87 -53.69 -29.42
C GLY A 45 -15.19 -52.49 -30.08
N LEU A 46 -14.21 -52.73 -30.97
CA LEU A 46 -13.51 -51.68 -31.71
C LEU A 46 -14.45 -50.93 -32.66
N ILE A 47 -15.36 -51.64 -33.35
CA ILE A 47 -16.35 -51.00 -34.24
C ILE A 47 -17.28 -50.10 -33.43
N VAL A 48 -17.81 -50.57 -32.30
CA VAL A 48 -18.70 -49.77 -31.43
C VAL A 48 -17.95 -48.55 -30.89
N PHE A 49 -16.71 -48.73 -30.44
CA PHE A 49 -15.87 -47.63 -29.99
C PHE A 49 -15.64 -46.61 -31.11
N ALA A 50 -15.26 -47.05 -32.31
CA ALA A 50 -15.01 -46.19 -33.45
C ALA A 50 -16.26 -45.39 -33.85
N VAL A 51 -17.44 -46.01 -33.86
CA VAL A 51 -18.71 -45.32 -34.15
C VAL A 51 -19.01 -44.26 -33.08
N ARG A 52 -18.82 -44.57 -31.80
CA ARG A 52 -19.05 -43.59 -30.72
C ARG A 52 -18.04 -42.45 -30.73
N ALA A 53 -16.75 -42.75 -30.88
CA ALA A 53 -15.69 -41.75 -30.93
C ALA A 53 -15.82 -40.84 -32.17
N ASN A 54 -16.27 -41.39 -33.30
CA ASN A 54 -16.52 -40.59 -34.51
C ASN A 54 -17.93 -39.98 -34.57
N SER A 55 -18.77 -40.22 -33.55
CA SER A 55 -20.11 -39.66 -33.50
C SER A 55 -20.05 -38.14 -33.39
N LYS A 56 -21.05 -37.49 -33.99
CA LYS A 56 -21.18 -36.03 -33.93
C LYS A 56 -21.27 -35.54 -32.48
N ALA A 57 -22.02 -36.23 -31.63
CA ALA A 57 -22.16 -35.88 -30.21
C ALA A 57 -20.82 -35.87 -29.46
N CYS A 58 -19.92 -36.82 -29.74
CA CYS A 58 -18.60 -36.85 -29.10
C CYS A 58 -17.74 -35.66 -29.53
N LYS A 59 -17.78 -35.29 -30.82
CA LYS A 59 -17.03 -34.14 -31.35
C LYS A 59 -17.58 -32.82 -30.81
N ASP A 60 -18.90 -32.66 -30.81
CA ASP A 60 -19.57 -31.47 -30.29
C ASP A 60 -19.30 -31.32 -28.79
N GLY A 61 -19.30 -32.42 -28.02
CA GLY A 61 -18.95 -32.43 -26.60
C GLY A 61 -17.50 -32.00 -26.35
N LEU A 62 -16.54 -32.52 -27.12
CA LEU A 62 -15.13 -32.14 -27.01
C LEU A 62 -14.91 -30.65 -27.35
N LEU A 63 -15.61 -30.15 -28.36
CA LEU A 63 -15.56 -28.74 -28.73
C LEU A 63 -16.16 -27.85 -27.63
N ALA A 64 -17.30 -28.24 -27.05
CA ALA A 64 -17.92 -27.52 -25.94
C ALA A 64 -17.02 -27.52 -24.69
N GLU A 65 -16.34 -28.62 -24.38
CA GLU A 65 -15.35 -28.69 -23.29
C GLU A 65 -14.20 -27.73 -23.55
N GLN A 66 -13.66 -27.70 -24.76
CA GLN A 66 -12.58 -26.80 -25.14
C GLN A 66 -12.98 -25.33 -25.05
N GLU A 67 -14.19 -24.97 -25.51
CA GLU A 67 -14.72 -23.62 -25.38
C GLU A 67 -14.90 -23.23 -23.92
N CYS A 68 -15.44 -24.14 -23.09
CA CYS A 68 -15.61 -23.92 -21.66
C CYS A 68 -14.27 -23.66 -20.96
N LEU A 69 -13.24 -24.45 -21.28
CA LEU A 69 -11.88 -24.23 -20.75
C LEU A 69 -11.31 -22.87 -21.17
N ASN A 70 -11.52 -22.47 -22.43
CA ASN A 70 -11.05 -21.19 -22.92
C ASN A 70 -11.76 -20.00 -22.25
N VAL A 71 -13.08 -20.08 -22.08
CA VAL A 71 -13.88 -19.08 -21.36
C VAL A 71 -13.47 -19.01 -19.89
N THR A 72 -13.27 -20.16 -19.25
CA THR A 72 -12.85 -20.23 -17.85
C THR A 72 -11.49 -19.56 -17.65
N ARG A 73 -10.53 -19.84 -18.54
CA ARG A 73 -9.21 -19.20 -18.51
C ARG A 73 -9.29 -17.68 -18.70
N LEU A 74 -10.14 -17.21 -19.61
CA LEU A 74 -10.36 -15.78 -19.80
C LEU A 74 -10.97 -15.15 -18.54
N LEU A 75 -11.94 -15.81 -17.93
CA LEU A 75 -12.59 -15.34 -16.71
C LEU A 75 -11.62 -15.28 -15.53
N GLU A 76 -10.75 -16.28 -15.37
CA GLU A 76 -9.69 -16.27 -14.35
C GLU A 76 -8.74 -15.07 -14.53
N LEU A 77 -8.37 -14.77 -15.77
CA LEU A 77 -7.50 -13.64 -16.08
C LEU A 77 -8.20 -12.30 -15.75
N GLN A 78 -9.47 -12.15 -16.16
CA GLN A 78 -10.27 -10.97 -15.84
C GLN A 78 -10.45 -10.80 -14.33
N LEU A 79 -10.78 -11.87 -13.61
CA LEU A 79 -10.91 -11.84 -12.15
C LEU A 79 -9.61 -11.43 -11.46
N THR A 80 -8.48 -11.94 -11.94
CA THR A 80 -7.16 -11.59 -11.40
C THR A 80 -6.86 -10.11 -11.64
N GLN A 81 -7.15 -9.61 -12.84
CA GLN A 81 -6.98 -8.20 -13.17
C GLN A 81 -7.88 -7.29 -12.33
N THR A 82 -9.17 -7.61 -12.21
CA THR A 82 -10.12 -6.86 -11.38
C THR A 82 -9.70 -6.87 -9.91
N ARG A 83 -9.16 -7.99 -9.41
CA ARG A 83 -8.66 -8.08 -8.04
C ARG A 83 -7.45 -7.16 -7.82
N GLN A 84 -6.53 -7.08 -8.79
CA GLN A 84 -5.39 -6.17 -8.71
C GLN A 84 -5.83 -4.71 -8.74
N ASP A 85 -6.79 -4.36 -9.60
CA ASP A 85 -7.35 -3.01 -9.68
C ASP A 85 -8.07 -2.61 -8.39
N LEU A 86 -8.86 -3.53 -7.80
CA LEU A 86 -9.49 -3.33 -6.50
C LEU A 86 -8.46 -3.11 -5.38
N LEU A 87 -7.35 -3.85 -5.38
CA LEU A 87 -6.28 -3.62 -4.41
C LEU A 87 -5.64 -2.25 -4.59
N GLY A 88 -5.35 -1.85 -5.84
CA GLY A 88 -4.79 -0.53 -6.14
C GLY A 88 -5.72 0.62 -5.70
N THR A 89 -7.03 0.48 -5.93
CA THR A 89 -8.02 1.47 -5.48
C THR A 89 -8.18 1.51 -3.97
N MET A 90 -8.08 0.38 -3.27
CA MET A 90 -8.04 0.35 -1.80
C MET A 90 -6.81 1.06 -1.24
N ASP A 91 -5.63 0.83 -1.81
CA ASP A 91 -4.39 1.51 -1.41
C ASP A 91 -4.47 3.03 -1.64
N GLN A 92 -5.05 3.44 -2.78
CA GLN A 92 -5.31 4.84 -3.06
C GLN A 92 -6.30 5.45 -2.08
N ALA A 93 -7.38 4.74 -1.72
CA ALA A 93 -8.35 5.20 -0.74
C ALA A 93 -7.74 5.33 0.67
N ALA A 94 -6.89 4.38 1.07
CA ALA A 94 -6.14 4.47 2.33
C ALA A 94 -5.22 5.69 2.37
N THR A 95 -4.49 5.94 1.27
CA THR A 95 -3.62 7.12 1.11
C THR A 95 -4.43 8.42 1.16
N CYS A 96 -5.58 8.45 0.50
CA CYS A 96 -6.50 9.59 0.52
C CYS A 96 -6.98 9.88 1.95
N ASN A 97 -7.45 8.85 2.66
CA ASN A 97 -7.90 8.97 4.05
C ASN A 97 -6.79 9.51 4.96
N GLN A 98 -5.56 8.97 4.83
CA GLN A 98 -4.42 9.46 5.60
C GLN A 98 -4.12 10.93 5.29
N THR A 99 -4.21 11.32 4.01
CA THR A 99 -4.00 12.71 3.58
C THR A 99 -5.06 13.65 4.15
N VAL A 100 -6.34 13.25 4.13
CA VAL A 100 -7.44 14.02 4.72
C VAL A 100 -7.23 14.23 6.22
N VAL A 101 -6.86 13.17 6.95
CA VAL A 101 -6.54 13.27 8.38
C VAL A 101 -5.38 14.23 8.62
N ASN A 102 -4.30 14.11 7.87
CA ASN A 102 -3.14 15.01 8.02
C ASN A 102 -3.49 16.47 7.70
N LEU A 103 -4.23 16.71 6.62
CA LEU A 103 -4.68 18.06 6.25
C LEU A 103 -5.62 18.65 7.32
N SER A 104 -6.51 17.83 7.90
CA SER A 104 -7.38 18.29 8.97
C SER A 104 -6.60 18.70 10.22
N ALA A 105 -5.58 17.92 10.61
CA ALA A 105 -4.72 18.23 11.75
C ALA A 105 -3.90 19.51 11.50
N SER A 106 -3.34 19.67 10.30
CA SER A 106 -2.62 20.89 9.90
C SER A 106 -3.53 22.12 9.93
N LEU A 107 -4.77 21.99 9.47
CA LEU A 107 -5.75 23.07 9.48
C LEU A 107 -6.12 23.49 10.91
N GLU A 108 -6.28 22.53 11.83
CA GLU A 108 -6.53 22.82 13.24
C GLU A 108 -5.35 23.55 13.89
N MET A 109 -4.12 23.12 13.61
CA MET A 109 -2.90 23.77 14.09
C MET A 109 -2.76 25.21 13.55
N GLU A 110 -2.98 25.40 12.25
CA GLU A 110 -2.94 26.74 11.63
C GLU A 110 -4.02 27.66 12.21
N LYS A 111 -5.23 27.14 12.45
CA LYS A 111 -6.30 27.89 13.09
C LYS A 111 -5.94 28.32 14.51
N ALA A 112 -5.33 27.43 15.31
CA ALA A 112 -4.86 27.76 16.65
C ALA A 112 -3.78 28.85 16.61
N GLN A 113 -2.78 28.70 15.73
CA GLN A 113 -1.73 29.69 15.53
C GLN A 113 -2.31 31.05 15.09
N GLY A 114 -3.30 31.04 14.20
CA GLY A 114 -4.01 32.25 13.77
C GLY A 114 -4.73 32.96 14.92
N GLN A 115 -5.38 32.20 15.82
CA GLN A 115 -6.00 32.77 17.03
C GLN A 115 -4.97 33.39 17.98
N GLU A 116 -3.84 32.72 18.22
CA GLU A 116 -2.76 33.26 19.05
C GLU A 116 -2.21 34.57 18.47
N GLN A 117 -2.02 34.63 17.15
CA GLN A 117 -1.58 35.86 16.48
C GLN A 117 -2.59 37.00 16.60
N LEU A 118 -3.89 36.71 16.53
CA LEU A 118 -4.93 37.72 16.72
C LEU A 118 -4.91 38.28 18.14
N ILE A 119 -4.77 37.42 19.16
CA ILE A 119 -4.66 37.82 20.56
C ILE A 119 -3.42 38.69 20.78
N GLN A 120 -2.25 38.26 20.28
CA GLN A 120 -1.02 39.05 20.38
C GLN A 120 -1.17 40.41 19.69
N LYS A 121 -1.82 40.46 18.53
CA LYS A 121 -2.04 41.71 17.81
C LYS A 121 -2.93 42.68 18.60
N GLU A 122 -3.97 42.19 19.25
CA GLU A 122 -4.85 42.99 20.10
C GLU A 122 -4.11 43.52 21.33
N GLU A 123 -3.29 42.68 21.98
CA GLU A 123 -2.43 43.09 23.10
C GLU A 123 -1.44 44.19 22.70
N LEU A 124 -0.71 44.00 21.59
CA LEU A 124 0.21 45.01 21.05
C LEU A 124 -0.53 46.31 20.71
N GLN A 125 -1.74 46.24 20.17
CA GLN A 125 -2.54 47.42 19.87
C GLN A 125 -2.91 48.19 21.15
N GLY A 126 -3.31 47.48 22.21
CA GLY A 126 -3.56 48.08 23.52
C GLY A 126 -2.32 48.71 24.14
N GLU A 127 -1.15 48.07 24.01
CA GLU A 127 0.12 48.65 24.46
C GLU A 127 0.48 49.94 23.72
N ILE A 128 0.29 49.97 22.39
CA ILE A 128 0.51 51.16 21.56
C ILE A 128 -0.39 52.32 22.01
N GLU A 129 -1.67 52.05 22.25
CA GLU A 129 -2.61 53.07 22.73
C GLU A 129 -2.20 53.63 24.11
N LYS A 130 -1.80 52.73 25.03
CA LYS A 130 -1.30 53.12 26.35
C LYS A 130 -0.01 53.94 26.28
N LEU A 131 0.92 53.57 25.40
CA LEU A 131 2.15 54.32 25.16
C LEU A 131 1.86 55.70 24.58
N LYS A 132 0.93 55.78 23.62
CA LYS A 132 0.48 57.03 23.01
C LYS A 132 -0.10 57.99 24.06
N GLN A 133 -0.93 57.49 24.97
CA GLN A 133 -1.52 58.29 26.05
C GLN A 133 -0.43 58.82 27.00
N LYS A 134 0.48 57.95 27.47
CA LYS A 134 1.62 58.38 28.31
C LYS A 134 2.47 59.46 27.64
N LEU A 135 2.66 59.36 26.33
CA LEU A 135 3.46 60.31 25.57
C LEU A 135 2.75 61.67 25.45
N GLN A 136 1.42 61.67 25.29
CA GLN A 136 0.61 62.90 25.37
C GLN A 136 0.67 63.54 26.75
N ASP A 137 0.44 62.76 27.82
CA ASP A 137 0.50 63.26 29.20
C ASP A 137 1.87 63.88 29.53
N ALA A 138 2.96 63.21 29.11
CA ALA A 138 4.32 63.72 29.28
C ALA A 138 4.57 65.01 28.48
N LEU A 139 4.00 65.12 27.26
CA LEU A 139 4.11 66.32 26.45
C LEU A 139 3.39 67.51 27.10
N GLU A 140 2.17 67.29 27.60
CA GLU A 140 1.40 68.31 28.32
C GLU A 140 2.12 68.78 29.59
N GLU A 141 2.69 67.84 30.36
CA GLU A 141 3.45 68.18 31.57
C GLU A 141 4.72 68.97 31.23
N VAL A 142 5.44 68.62 30.17
CA VAL A 142 6.60 69.40 29.68
C VAL A 142 6.18 70.81 29.25
N GLU A 143 5.04 70.96 28.57
CA GLU A 143 4.52 72.27 28.19
C GLU A 143 4.12 73.11 29.42
N ARG A 144 3.49 72.49 30.42
CA ARG A 144 3.14 73.12 31.70
C ARG A 144 4.38 73.63 32.42
N LEU A 145 5.40 72.77 32.58
CA LEU A 145 6.67 73.13 33.21
C LEU A 145 7.40 74.24 32.44
N ARG A 146 7.31 74.26 31.11
CA ARG A 146 7.86 75.36 30.30
C ARG A 146 7.17 76.70 30.60
N LYS A 147 5.84 76.72 30.63
CA LYS A 147 5.05 77.93 30.96
C LYS A 147 5.34 78.44 32.37
N GLU A 148 5.42 77.52 33.34
CA GLU A 148 5.76 77.86 34.73
C GLU A 148 7.17 78.46 34.84
N LYS A 149 8.15 77.88 34.13
CA LYS A 149 9.51 78.43 34.05
C LYS A 149 9.52 79.84 33.45
N GLU A 150 8.83 80.06 32.33
CA GLU A 150 8.73 81.37 31.67
C GLU A 150 8.06 82.42 32.59
N ALA A 151 7.00 82.04 33.31
CA ALA A 151 6.35 82.92 34.30
C ALA A 151 7.29 83.26 35.47
N SER A 152 8.02 82.27 36.01
CA SER A 152 9.00 82.51 37.09
C SER A 152 10.18 83.37 36.65
N SER A 153 10.60 83.29 35.38
CA SER A 153 11.62 84.17 34.80
C SER A 153 11.12 85.59 34.58
N THR A 154 9.79 85.80 34.47
CA THR A 154 9.19 87.13 34.32
C THR A 154 8.96 87.81 35.67
N GLU A 155 8.70 87.06 36.75
CA GLU A 155 8.63 87.60 38.13
C GLU A 155 10.01 87.75 38.79
N GLY A 156 11.05 87.10 38.25
CA GLY A 156 12.44 87.22 38.66
C GLY A 156 13.19 88.46 38.11
N GLU A 157 12.52 89.34 37.36
CA GLU A 157 13.09 90.61 36.87
C GLU A 157 12.82 91.79 37.81
N THR A 158 12.87 91.59 39.12
CA THR A 158 13.20 92.70 40.02
C THR A 158 14.20 92.25 41.08
N SER A 159 15.35 92.95 41.10
CA SER A 159 16.31 93.06 42.22
C SER A 159 17.68 92.37 42.06
N PHE A 160 18.59 93.15 41.45
CA PHE A 160 20.02 93.32 41.73
C PHE A 160 21.06 92.25 41.34
N GLY A 161 22.07 92.73 40.60
CA GLY A 161 23.43 92.75 41.15
C GLY A 161 24.47 91.92 40.41
N SER A 162 25.31 92.61 39.64
CA SER A 162 26.60 92.21 39.08
C SER A 162 27.38 91.11 39.84
N SER A 163 27.89 90.12 39.10
CA SER A 163 29.23 89.57 39.35
C SER A 163 29.70 88.71 38.17
N LEU A 164 30.68 89.21 37.44
CA LEU A 164 31.58 88.41 36.61
C LEU A 164 32.32 87.44 37.54
N GLN A 165 32.08 86.14 37.42
CA GLN A 165 33.00 85.14 37.96
C GLN A 165 33.30 84.05 36.94
N ALA A 166 34.56 84.10 36.51
CA ALA A 166 35.23 83.15 35.65
C ALA A 166 35.17 81.73 36.22
N LEU A 167 34.88 80.75 35.35
CA LEU A 167 35.10 79.33 35.61
C LEU A 167 36.03 78.76 34.54
N SER A 168 37.21 78.42 35.03
CA SER A 168 38.41 77.84 34.42
C SER A 168 38.23 76.92 33.19
N PRO A 169 39.12 77.02 32.17
CA PRO A 169 39.13 76.17 30.98
C PRO A 169 39.78 74.78 31.20
N LEU A 170 39.67 74.19 32.40
CA LEU A 170 40.43 72.99 32.78
C LEU A 170 39.61 71.69 32.89
N MET A 171 38.34 71.67 32.46
CA MET A 171 37.50 70.44 32.51
C MET A 171 37.31 69.77 31.14
N VAL A 172 37.75 70.39 30.04
CA VAL A 172 37.67 69.82 28.69
C VAL A 172 38.58 68.58 28.48
N PRO A 173 39.81 68.49 29.03
CA PRO A 173 40.68 67.34 28.74
C PRO A 173 40.29 66.05 29.48
N VAL A 174 39.47 66.11 30.53
CA VAL A 174 39.05 64.92 31.31
C VAL A 174 37.97 64.12 30.60
N TYR A 175 37.03 64.77 29.91
CA TYR A 175 35.97 64.08 29.16
C TYR A 175 36.46 63.47 27.84
N LEU A 176 37.54 64.01 27.27
CA LEU A 176 38.15 63.49 26.03
C LEU A 176 38.93 62.18 26.28
N LEU A 177 39.52 62.02 27.47
CA LEU A 177 40.18 60.78 27.89
C LEU A 177 39.19 59.65 28.23
N LEU A 178 38.03 59.96 28.82
CA LEU A 178 36.99 58.95 29.07
C LEU A 178 36.35 58.41 27.78
N GLY A 179 36.20 59.27 26.76
CA GLY A 179 35.67 58.85 25.46
C GLY A 179 36.60 57.90 24.68
N LEU A 180 37.92 58.09 24.78
CA LEU A 180 38.90 57.22 24.10
C LEU A 180 39.00 55.83 24.73
N ILE A 181 38.80 55.70 26.04
CA ILE A 181 38.86 54.40 26.75
C ILE A 181 37.62 53.55 26.43
N ALA A 182 36.45 54.16 26.20
CA ALA A 182 35.23 53.46 25.82
C ALA A 182 35.20 52.97 24.36
N LEU A 183 36.06 53.51 23.48
CA LEU A 183 36.17 53.13 22.06
C LEU A 183 37.22 52.03 21.81
N LEU A 184 38.02 51.69 22.82
CA LEU A 184 39.09 50.68 22.78
C LEU A 184 38.77 49.41 23.60
N ALA A 185 37.52 49.27 24.09
CA ALA A 185 37.00 48.08 24.76
C ALA A 185 35.95 47.37 23.89
#